data_AF-A0A850DLM8-F1
#
_entry.id   AF-A0A850DLM8-F1
#
_cell.length_a   1.000
_cell.length_b   1.000
_cell.length_c   1.000
_cell.angle_alpha   90.00
_cell.angle_beta   90.00
_cell.angle_gamma   90.00
#
_symmetry.space_group_name_H-M   'P 1'
#
loop_
_entity.id
_entity.type
_entity.pdbx_description
1 polymer ?
#
loop_
_entity_poly.entity_id
_entity_poly.type
_entity_poly.pdbx_seq_one_letter_code
_entity_poly.pdbx_strand_id
1 'polypeptide(L)'
;STPAAAGMDARNGCENTWFLGGAGRWRDSGMAGAASQAHPRAFVNADPGEAVGALVEVIAEIRPQVVVTYDPQGGYGHPDHIQAHRITTAAVEAAAATGRWDVSKVYWTVLDRAAFARGLGELGPVPPGWSVQPEVSEWMTVEPERVTAEVDVAATLDAKRAALGAHATQVAVAPDGRCYALSNNVATPLLDREHYILVRGAPGSLGPDGREHDLFGGVA
;
A
#
# COMPACT_ATOMS: atom_id res chain seq x y z
N SER A 1 26.14 -4.19 5.52
CA SER A 1 26.07 -3.25 4.39
C SER A 1 24.73 -2.55 4.49
N THR A 2 24.74 -1.22 4.65
CA THR A 2 23.54 -0.38 4.66
C THR A 2 22.76 -0.60 3.36
N PRO A 3 21.43 -0.75 3.38
CA PRO A 3 20.67 -0.76 2.14
C PRO A 3 20.89 0.60 1.46
N ALA A 4 21.26 0.61 0.18
CA ALA A 4 21.44 1.86 -0.54
C ALA A 4 20.10 2.24 -1.19
N ALA A 5 19.67 3.49 -1.00
CA ALA A 5 18.59 4.06 -1.79
C ALA A 5 18.97 4.02 -3.28
N ALA A 6 18.10 3.48 -4.12
CA ALA A 6 18.18 3.67 -5.56
C ALA A 6 17.41 4.94 -5.92
N GLY A 7 18.06 5.86 -6.63
CA GLY A 7 17.38 7.00 -7.25
C GLY A 7 16.50 6.50 -8.40
N MET A 8 15.23 6.89 -8.41
CA MET A 8 14.28 6.56 -9.48
C MET A 8 13.51 7.82 -9.88
N ASP A 9 12.95 7.81 -11.09
CA ASP A 9 12.11 8.87 -11.66
C ASP A 9 10.96 9.25 -10.70
N ALA A 10 11.08 10.41 -10.06
CA ALA A 10 10.22 10.86 -8.96
C ALA A 10 8.88 11.42 -9.46
N ARG A 11 8.14 10.66 -10.27
CA ARG A 11 6.81 11.05 -10.79
C ARG A 11 5.76 11.25 -9.70
N ASN A 12 6.01 10.74 -8.50
CA ASN A 12 5.20 10.93 -7.29
C ASN A 12 5.94 11.74 -6.19
N GLY A 13 7.09 12.35 -6.50
CA GLY A 13 7.90 13.08 -5.53
C GLY A 13 8.77 12.23 -4.60
N CYS A 14 8.81 10.90 -4.77
CA CYS A 14 9.74 10.05 -4.01
C CYS A 14 11.15 10.10 -4.60
N GLU A 15 12.11 10.65 -3.85
CA GLU A 15 13.51 10.74 -4.28
C GLU A 15 14.29 9.43 -4.11
N ASN A 16 13.83 8.56 -3.20
CA ASN A 16 14.56 7.37 -2.77
C ASN A 16 13.68 6.12 -2.84
N THR A 17 14.18 5.04 -3.44
CA THR A 17 13.57 3.71 -3.41
C THR A 17 14.46 2.71 -2.68
N TRP A 18 13.87 1.97 -1.75
CA TRP A 18 14.57 0.98 -0.93
C TRP A 18 14.00 -0.41 -1.21
N PHE A 19 14.77 -1.26 -1.89
CA PHE A 19 14.44 -2.67 -1.99
C PHE A 19 14.88 -3.38 -0.72
N LEU A 20 13.94 -4.02 -0.01
CA LEU A 20 14.23 -4.70 1.24
C LEU A 20 15.37 -5.70 1.07
N GLY A 21 16.42 -5.59 1.90
CA GLY A 21 17.60 -6.46 1.84
C GLY A 21 18.45 -6.31 0.57
N GLY A 22 18.19 -5.29 -0.27
CA GLY A 22 18.85 -5.04 -1.54
C GLY A 22 18.04 -5.51 -2.76
N ALA A 23 18.22 -4.82 -3.89
CA ALA A 23 17.50 -5.14 -5.13
C ALA A 23 17.68 -6.62 -5.53
N GLY A 24 16.55 -7.31 -5.68
CA GLY A 24 16.52 -8.72 -6.07
C GLY A 24 16.85 -9.71 -4.94
N ARG A 25 16.98 -9.30 -3.67
CA ARG A 25 17.21 -10.21 -2.52
C ARG A 25 16.11 -11.27 -2.42
N TRP A 26 14.86 -10.82 -2.34
CA TRP A 26 13.67 -11.67 -2.40
C TRP A 26 12.94 -11.46 -3.73
N ARG A 27 12.40 -12.56 -4.24
CA ARG A 27 11.67 -12.64 -5.50
C ARG A 27 10.17 -12.53 -5.22
N ASP A 28 9.44 -11.87 -6.10
CA ASP A 28 7.98 -11.97 -6.20
C ASP A 28 7.54 -13.45 -6.18
N SER A 29 6.66 -13.77 -5.23
CA SER A 29 6.16 -15.11 -4.98
C SER A 29 5.03 -15.48 -5.94
N GLY A 30 4.40 -14.50 -6.58
CA GLY A 30 3.18 -14.65 -7.36
C GLY A 30 1.95 -14.94 -6.50
N MET A 31 0.80 -15.06 -7.17
CA MET A 31 -0.48 -15.37 -6.54
C MET A 31 -0.46 -16.71 -5.80
N ALA A 32 -1.39 -16.89 -4.85
CA ALA A 32 -1.60 -18.13 -4.13
C ALA A 32 -1.71 -19.33 -5.11
N GLY A 33 -0.89 -20.36 -4.89
CA GLY A 33 -0.85 -21.56 -5.73
C GLY A 33 0.03 -21.44 -6.99
N ALA A 34 0.66 -20.28 -7.24
CA ALA A 34 1.60 -20.14 -8.36
C ALA A 34 2.88 -20.96 -8.13
N ALA A 35 3.41 -21.55 -9.22
CA ALA A 35 4.65 -22.33 -9.17
C ALA A 35 5.88 -21.51 -8.69
N SER A 36 5.83 -20.18 -8.84
CA SER A 36 6.86 -19.25 -8.33
C SER A 36 7.06 -19.34 -6.83
N GLN A 37 6.05 -19.76 -6.05
CA GLN A 37 6.16 -19.93 -4.60
C GLN A 37 7.13 -21.03 -4.19
N ALA A 38 7.38 -22.02 -5.05
CA ALA A 38 8.37 -23.07 -4.76
C ALA A 38 9.82 -22.56 -4.91
N HIS A 39 10.02 -21.36 -5.45
CA HIS A 39 11.36 -20.81 -5.59
C HIS A 39 11.96 -20.50 -4.19
N PRO A 40 13.20 -20.91 -3.90
CA PRO A 40 13.78 -20.76 -2.56
C PRO A 40 13.94 -19.29 -2.14
N ARG A 41 14.00 -18.36 -3.10
CA ARG A 41 14.01 -16.91 -2.85
C ARG A 41 12.65 -16.23 -2.94
N ALA A 42 11.55 -16.95 -3.13
CA ALA A 42 10.22 -16.34 -3.07
C ALA A 42 10.04 -15.63 -1.73
N PHE A 43 9.49 -14.41 -1.74
CA PHE A 43 9.42 -13.58 -0.55
C PHE A 43 8.58 -14.19 0.58
N VAL A 44 7.54 -14.96 0.25
CA VAL A 44 6.78 -15.75 1.23
C VAL A 44 7.62 -16.79 1.98
N ASN A 45 8.75 -17.20 1.42
CA ASN A 45 9.68 -18.17 2.03
C ASN A 45 10.86 -17.49 2.72
N ALA A 46 10.90 -16.15 2.77
CA ALA A 46 11.97 -15.43 3.44
C ALA A 46 12.07 -15.87 4.91
N ASP A 47 13.29 -16.08 5.41
CA ASP A 47 13.50 -16.26 6.84
C ASP A 47 12.97 -15.02 7.57
N PRO A 48 12.03 -15.18 8.52
CA PRO A 48 11.42 -14.04 9.19
C PRO A 48 12.43 -13.17 9.93
N GLY A 49 13.45 -13.76 10.54
CA GLY A 49 14.49 -13.03 11.26
C GLY A 49 15.33 -12.15 10.33
N GLU A 50 15.73 -12.69 9.18
CA GLU A 50 16.45 -11.92 8.15
C GLU A 50 15.61 -10.77 7.59
N ALA A 51 14.36 -11.03 7.22
CA ALA A 51 13.51 -10.03 6.59
C ALA A 51 13.08 -8.92 7.57
N VAL A 52 12.72 -9.30 8.80
CA VAL A 52 12.42 -8.35 9.88
C VAL A 52 13.66 -7.53 10.23
N GLY A 53 14.82 -8.18 10.41
CA GLY A 53 16.08 -7.49 10.69
C GLY A 53 16.43 -6.47 9.60
N ALA A 54 16.27 -6.83 8.33
CA ALA A 54 16.50 -5.90 7.22
C ALA A 54 15.57 -4.68 7.27
N LEU A 55 14.29 -4.85 7.64
CA LEU A 55 13.35 -3.73 7.75
C LEU A 55 13.60 -2.89 9.00
N VAL A 56 14.04 -3.49 10.11
CA VAL A 56 14.47 -2.75 11.32
C VAL A 56 15.62 -1.79 10.98
N GLU A 57 16.59 -2.22 10.17
CA GLU A 57 17.67 -1.34 9.74
C GLU A 57 17.15 -0.15 8.92
N VAL A 58 16.21 -0.37 7.99
CA VAL A 58 15.57 0.70 7.23
C VAL A 58 14.79 1.66 8.13
N ILE A 59 14.02 1.14 9.10
CA ILE A 59 13.28 1.96 10.07
C ILE A 59 14.25 2.79 10.93
N ALA A 60 15.35 2.19 11.39
CA ALA A 60 16.36 2.88 12.19
C ALA A 60 17.11 3.97 11.40
N GLU A 61 17.26 3.80 10.10
CA GLU A 61 17.91 4.76 9.21
C GLU A 61 16.99 5.92 8.84
N ILE A 62 15.77 5.63 8.38
CA ILE A 62 14.80 6.64 7.96
C ILE A 62 14.19 7.36 9.18
N ARG A 63 14.06 6.65 10.31
CA ARG A 63 13.36 7.12 11.53
C ARG A 63 11.96 7.67 11.22
N PRO A 64 11.09 6.88 10.58
CA PRO A 64 9.80 7.37 10.13
C PRO A 64 8.88 7.69 11.32
N GLN A 65 8.25 8.86 11.28
CA GLN A 65 7.14 9.21 12.17
C GLN A 65 5.90 8.33 11.92
N VAL A 66 5.64 8.01 10.65
CA VAL A 66 4.49 7.23 10.19
C VAL A 66 4.97 6.07 9.31
N VAL A 67 4.43 4.87 9.55
CA VAL A 67 4.59 3.71 8.67
C VAL A 67 3.22 3.28 8.14
N VAL A 68 3.13 3.04 6.83
CA VAL A 68 1.93 2.51 6.17
C VAL A 68 2.27 1.15 5.57
N THR A 69 1.40 0.16 5.77
CA THR A 69 1.52 -1.17 5.15
C THR A 69 0.15 -1.74 4.85
N TYR A 70 0.07 -2.97 4.36
CA TYR A 70 -1.21 -3.65 4.11
C TYR A 70 -1.89 -4.07 5.42
N ASP A 71 -3.19 -4.33 5.36
CA ASP A 71 -3.91 -5.01 6.43
C ASP A 71 -3.50 -6.50 6.54
N PRO A 72 -3.95 -7.24 7.57
CA PRO A 72 -3.60 -8.65 7.74
C PRO A 72 -4.03 -9.57 6.59
N GLN A 73 -5.00 -9.14 5.77
CA GLN A 73 -5.49 -9.84 4.60
C GLN A 73 -4.66 -9.51 3.34
N GLY A 74 -3.77 -8.52 3.39
CA GLY A 74 -2.98 -8.07 2.24
C GLY A 74 -3.80 -7.31 1.20
N GLY A 75 -4.91 -6.70 1.60
CA GLY A 75 -5.88 -6.08 0.70
C GLY A 75 -6.67 -7.14 -0.08
N TYR A 76 -6.18 -7.59 -1.23
CA TYR A 76 -6.88 -8.58 -2.06
C TYR A 76 -6.39 -10.03 -1.89
N GLY A 77 -5.62 -10.31 -0.84
CA GLY A 77 -5.14 -11.67 -0.54
C GLY A 77 -3.85 -12.08 -1.26
N HIS A 78 -3.10 -11.14 -1.85
CA HIS A 78 -1.81 -11.48 -2.43
C HIS A 78 -0.84 -12.01 -1.34
N PRO A 79 -0.21 -13.18 -1.52
CA PRO A 79 0.69 -13.75 -0.52
C PRO A 79 1.81 -12.80 -0.09
N ASP A 80 2.42 -12.09 -1.03
CA ASP A 80 3.46 -11.10 -0.71
C ASP A 80 2.94 -9.88 0.06
N HIS A 81 1.69 -9.47 -0.13
CA HIS A 81 1.11 -8.37 0.67
C HIS A 81 0.90 -8.81 2.12
N ILE A 82 0.39 -10.03 2.32
CA ILE A 82 0.24 -10.63 3.66
C ILE A 82 1.62 -10.76 4.34
N GLN A 83 2.63 -11.19 3.59
CA GLN A 83 3.99 -11.31 4.12
C GLN A 83 4.61 -9.94 4.43
N ALA A 84 4.40 -8.94 3.57
CA ALA A 84 4.83 -7.57 3.83
C ALA A 84 4.15 -6.99 5.08
N HIS A 85 2.85 -7.23 5.29
CA HIS A 85 2.16 -6.88 6.53
C HIS A 85 2.85 -7.52 7.74
N ARG A 86 3.05 -8.85 7.71
CA ARG A 86 3.68 -9.59 8.84
C ARG A 86 5.06 -9.06 9.19
N ILE A 87 5.92 -8.89 8.19
CA ILE A 87 7.29 -8.39 8.36
C ILE A 87 7.27 -6.94 8.86
N THR A 88 6.40 -6.09 8.33
CA THR A 88 6.31 -4.68 8.76
C THR A 88 5.87 -4.57 10.20
N THR A 89 4.81 -5.28 10.60
CA THR A 89 4.32 -5.30 11.99
C THR A 89 5.43 -5.76 12.94
N ALA A 90 6.08 -6.89 12.65
CA ALA A 90 7.17 -7.41 13.48
C ALA A 90 8.40 -6.47 13.52
N ALA A 91 8.73 -5.79 12.42
CA ALA A 91 9.85 -4.85 12.37
C ALA A 91 9.59 -3.57 13.16
N VAL A 92 8.38 -3.03 13.13
CA VAL A 92 8.02 -1.87 13.96
C VAL A 92 8.13 -2.23 15.45
N GLU A 93 7.59 -3.39 15.85
CA GLU A 93 7.69 -3.86 17.23
C GLU A 93 9.15 -4.10 17.66
N ALA A 94 9.93 -4.77 16.81
CA ALA A 94 11.34 -5.05 17.09
C ALA A 94 12.20 -3.79 17.15
N ALA A 95 11.97 -2.81 16.27
CA ALA A 95 12.70 -1.53 16.29
C ALA A 95 12.45 -0.75 17.58
N ALA A 96 11.21 -0.74 18.08
CA ALA A 96 10.86 -0.11 19.35
C ALA A 96 11.47 -0.88 20.54
N ALA A 97 11.30 -2.21 20.57
CA ALA A 97 11.79 -3.06 21.67
C ALA A 97 13.32 -3.05 21.82
N THR A 98 14.05 -2.87 20.72
CA THR A 98 15.52 -2.78 20.70
C THR A 98 16.03 -1.34 20.88
N GLY A 99 15.14 -0.37 21.08
CA GLY A 99 15.48 1.04 21.26
C GLY A 99 16.08 1.71 20.02
N ARG A 100 15.94 1.09 18.84
CA ARG A 100 16.50 1.60 17.58
C ARG A 100 15.69 2.79 17.07
N TRP A 101 14.37 2.66 17.07
CA TRP A 101 13.43 3.74 16.76
C TRP A 101 12.01 3.31 17.13
N ASP A 102 11.25 4.21 17.74
CA ASP A 102 9.84 3.98 18.04
C ASP A 102 8.96 4.78 17.08
N VAL A 103 8.32 4.10 16.13
CA VAL A 103 7.45 4.71 15.11
C VAL A 103 6.19 5.28 15.76
N SER A 104 5.94 6.58 15.64
CA SER A 104 4.82 7.22 16.34
C SER A 104 3.46 6.68 15.94
N LYS A 105 3.23 6.43 14.63
CA LYS A 105 1.95 5.93 14.12
C LYS A 105 2.13 4.87 13.04
N VAL A 106 1.28 3.84 13.07
CA VAL A 106 1.21 2.82 12.02
C VAL A 106 -0.21 2.72 11.48
N TYR A 107 -0.32 2.72 10.16
CA TYR A 107 -1.58 2.59 9.46
C TYR A 107 -1.58 1.38 8.52
N TRP A 108 -2.76 0.78 8.37
CA TRP A 108 -3.06 -0.06 7.22
C TRP A 108 -3.69 0.78 6.12
N THR A 109 -3.15 0.72 4.91
CA THR A 109 -3.85 1.22 3.72
C THR A 109 -4.98 0.26 3.37
N VAL A 110 -6.18 0.79 3.15
CA VAL A 110 -7.39 -0.01 2.91
C VAL A 110 -8.25 0.61 1.81
N LEU A 111 -9.19 -0.18 1.31
CA LEU A 111 -10.19 0.28 0.35
C LEU A 111 -11.55 0.38 1.07
N ASP A 112 -12.01 1.61 1.31
CA ASP A 112 -13.34 1.87 1.87
C ASP A 112 -14.42 1.38 0.91
N ARG A 113 -15.29 0.48 1.38
CA ARG A 113 -16.33 -0.16 0.56
C ARG A 113 -17.28 0.86 -0.07
N ALA A 114 -17.69 1.87 0.68
CA ALA A 114 -18.64 2.88 0.21
C ALA A 114 -18.00 3.81 -0.82
N ALA A 115 -16.76 4.26 -0.59
CA ALA A 115 -16.01 5.09 -1.52
C ALA A 115 -15.75 4.34 -2.84
N PHE A 116 -15.36 3.07 -2.75
CA PHE A 116 -15.13 2.25 -3.93
C PHE A 116 -16.42 1.98 -4.72
N ALA A 117 -17.52 1.68 -4.04
CA ALA A 117 -18.84 1.52 -4.67
C ALA A 117 -19.29 2.80 -5.40
N ARG A 118 -19.13 3.97 -4.78
CA ARG A 118 -19.41 5.27 -5.43
C ARG A 118 -18.54 5.45 -6.67
N GLY A 119 -17.24 5.23 -6.55
CA GLY A 119 -16.30 5.34 -7.67
C GLY A 119 -16.68 4.43 -8.84
N LEU A 120 -17.12 3.19 -8.57
CA LEU A 120 -17.62 2.28 -9.61
C LEU A 120 -18.92 2.78 -10.25
N GLY A 121 -19.87 3.29 -9.46
CA GLY A 121 -21.14 3.83 -9.96
C GLY A 121 -20.98 5.10 -10.80
N GLU A 122 -19.90 5.85 -10.57
CA GLU A 122 -19.52 7.05 -11.33
C GLU A 122 -18.65 6.74 -12.56
N LEU A 123 -18.23 5.48 -12.74
CA LEU A 123 -17.58 5.06 -13.96
C LEU A 123 -18.58 5.17 -15.11
N GLY A 124 -18.25 6.05 -16.06
CA GLY A 124 -18.92 6.07 -17.36
C GLY A 124 -18.49 4.87 -18.22
N PRO A 125 -18.65 4.98 -19.56
CA PRO A 125 -18.13 3.96 -20.48
C PRO A 125 -16.64 3.70 -20.25
N VAL A 126 -16.26 2.43 -20.18
CA VAL A 126 -14.86 1.98 -20.05
C VAL A 126 -14.25 1.65 -21.41
N PRO A 127 -12.91 1.64 -21.55
CA PRO A 127 -12.24 1.27 -22.79
C PRO A 127 -12.67 -0.11 -23.34
N PRO A 128 -12.65 -0.30 -24.68
CA PRO A 128 -12.96 -1.60 -25.28
C PRO A 128 -12.10 -2.73 -24.70
N GLY A 129 -12.76 -3.84 -24.34
CA GLY A 129 -12.11 -5.00 -23.75
C GLY A 129 -11.98 -4.95 -22.23
N TRP A 130 -12.32 -3.83 -21.58
CA TRP A 130 -12.40 -3.74 -20.13
C TRP A 130 -13.79 -4.08 -19.62
N SER A 131 -13.86 -4.63 -18.40
CA SER A 131 -15.11 -4.91 -17.70
C SER A 131 -15.19 -4.15 -16.38
N VAL A 132 -16.40 -3.79 -15.97
CA VAL A 132 -16.68 -3.27 -14.63
C VAL A 132 -17.26 -4.41 -13.81
N GLN A 133 -16.71 -4.68 -12.63
CA GLN A 133 -17.30 -5.65 -11.72
C GLN A 133 -18.62 -5.10 -11.18
N PRO A 134 -19.72 -5.87 -11.23
CA PRO A 134 -21.03 -5.39 -10.80
C PRO A 134 -21.13 -5.25 -9.28
N GLU A 135 -20.28 -5.96 -8.53
CA GLU A 135 -20.29 -5.99 -7.08
C GLU A 135 -18.91 -5.66 -6.52
N VAL A 136 -18.90 -4.96 -5.39
CA VAL A 136 -17.69 -4.68 -4.64
C VAL A 136 -17.28 -5.94 -3.88
N SER A 137 -16.05 -6.40 -4.10
CA SER A 137 -15.52 -7.54 -3.37
C SER A 137 -15.42 -7.24 -1.88
N GLU A 138 -16.13 -8.01 -1.07
CA GLU A 138 -16.06 -7.94 0.39
C GLU A 138 -14.66 -8.27 0.92
N TRP A 139 -13.91 -9.08 0.17
CA TRP A 139 -12.56 -9.52 0.53
C TRP A 139 -11.50 -8.46 0.28
N MET A 140 -11.76 -7.52 -0.65
CA MET A 140 -10.82 -6.45 -1.01
C MET A 140 -11.11 -5.13 -0.31
N THR A 141 -12.25 -5.02 0.38
CA THR A 141 -12.74 -3.77 0.96
C THR A 141 -13.01 -3.92 2.45
N VAL A 142 -13.03 -2.79 3.14
CA VAL A 142 -13.43 -2.71 4.55
C VAL A 142 -14.69 -1.87 4.70
N GLU A 143 -15.47 -2.17 5.73
CA GLU A 143 -16.64 -1.36 6.07
C GLU A 143 -16.22 0.07 6.46
N PRO A 144 -17.00 1.10 6.07
CA PRO A 144 -16.65 2.49 6.33
C PRO A 144 -16.38 2.84 7.80
N GLU A 145 -17.04 2.14 8.73
CA GLU A 145 -16.89 2.32 10.17
C GLU A 145 -15.53 1.84 10.70
N ARG A 146 -14.81 1.01 9.94
CA ARG A 146 -13.45 0.58 10.29
C ARG A 146 -12.38 1.58 9.87
N VAL A 147 -12.70 2.49 8.95
CA VAL A 147 -11.77 3.50 8.46
C VAL A 147 -11.62 4.61 9.48
N THR A 148 -10.39 4.86 9.91
CA THR A 148 -10.07 5.86 10.94
C THR A 148 -9.42 7.10 10.38
N ALA A 149 -8.92 7.06 9.14
CA ALA A 149 -8.27 8.19 8.51
C ALA A 149 -8.53 8.19 6.99
N GLU A 150 -8.62 9.39 6.42
CA GLU A 150 -8.84 9.64 5.00
C GLU A 150 -7.90 10.77 4.55
N VAL A 151 -7.26 10.62 3.40
CA VAL A 151 -6.39 11.66 2.83
C VAL A 151 -6.95 12.11 1.50
N ASP A 152 -7.19 13.42 1.40
CA ASP A 152 -7.49 14.10 0.13
C ASP A 152 -6.27 14.14 -0.78
N VAL A 153 -6.34 13.38 -1.88
CA VAL A 153 -5.31 13.33 -2.92
C VAL A 153 -5.78 13.93 -4.24
N ALA A 154 -6.88 14.71 -4.23
CA ALA A 154 -7.44 15.30 -5.45
C ALA A 154 -6.41 16.18 -6.18
N ALA A 155 -5.67 16.99 -5.43
CA ALA A 155 -4.63 17.87 -5.96
C ALA A 155 -3.41 17.12 -6.55
N THR A 156 -3.25 15.83 -6.24
CA THR A 156 -2.11 14.99 -6.68
C THR A 156 -2.53 13.87 -7.62
N LEU A 157 -3.79 13.85 -8.09
CA LEU A 157 -4.30 12.82 -9.00
C LEU A 157 -3.50 12.70 -10.30
N ASP A 158 -3.00 13.82 -10.84
CA ASP A 158 -2.18 13.78 -12.05
C ASP A 158 -0.85 13.06 -11.83
N ALA A 159 -0.22 13.27 -10.66
CA ALA A 159 0.97 12.53 -10.26
C ALA A 159 0.66 11.03 -10.07
N LYS A 160 -0.49 10.70 -9.46
CA LYS A 160 -0.97 9.32 -9.31
C LYS A 160 -1.18 8.64 -10.67
N ARG A 161 -1.83 9.32 -11.62
CA ARG A 161 -2.01 8.84 -13.00
C ARG A 161 -0.67 8.62 -13.71
N ALA A 162 0.23 9.59 -13.61
CA ALA A 162 1.56 9.50 -14.22
C ALA A 162 2.41 8.36 -13.63
N ALA A 163 2.34 8.16 -12.31
CA ALA A 163 3.00 7.06 -11.62
C ALA A 163 2.42 5.71 -12.04
N LEU A 164 1.10 5.55 -12.09
CA LEU A 164 0.47 4.32 -12.59
C LEU A 164 0.84 4.03 -14.04
N GLY A 165 0.81 5.05 -14.90
CA GLY A 165 1.23 4.94 -16.30
C GLY A 165 2.71 4.59 -16.48
N ALA A 166 3.56 4.84 -15.48
CA ALA A 166 4.96 4.39 -15.49
C ALA A 166 5.10 2.87 -15.48
N HIS A 167 4.15 2.18 -14.85
CA HIS A 167 4.12 0.73 -14.75
C HIS A 167 3.39 0.11 -15.94
N ALA A 168 3.70 0.55 -17.17
CA ALA A 168 2.97 0.21 -18.39
C ALA A 168 2.87 -1.30 -18.70
N THR A 169 3.75 -2.13 -18.14
CA THR A 169 3.66 -3.60 -18.27
C THR A 169 2.63 -4.24 -17.33
N GLN A 170 2.21 -3.52 -16.28
CA GLN A 170 1.32 -4.01 -15.21
C GLN A 170 -0.03 -3.29 -15.21
N VAL A 171 -0.03 -2.00 -15.52
CA VAL A 171 -1.19 -1.11 -15.39
C VAL A 171 -1.43 -0.38 -16.71
N ALA A 172 -2.68 -0.37 -17.14
CA ALA A 172 -3.16 0.53 -18.19
C ALA A 172 -4.10 1.57 -17.56
N VAL A 173 -3.83 2.86 -17.80
CA VAL A 173 -4.69 3.97 -17.35
C VAL A 173 -5.62 4.36 -18.50
N ALA A 174 -6.91 4.54 -18.21
CA ALA A 174 -7.88 4.95 -19.23
C ALA A 174 -7.53 6.35 -19.80
N PRO A 175 -7.84 6.63 -21.09
CA PRO A 175 -7.49 7.92 -21.71
C PRO A 175 -8.06 9.15 -20.99
N ASP A 176 -9.22 9.01 -20.33
CA ASP A 176 -9.85 10.07 -19.56
C ASP A 176 -9.32 10.18 -18.11
N GLY A 177 -8.39 9.30 -17.72
CA GLY A 177 -7.75 9.29 -16.42
C GLY A 177 -8.67 8.98 -15.23
N ARG A 178 -9.88 8.42 -15.46
CA ARG A 178 -10.85 8.13 -14.38
C ARG A 178 -10.71 6.73 -13.78
N CYS A 179 -10.13 5.80 -14.53
CA CYS A 179 -9.91 4.43 -14.07
C CYS A 179 -8.62 3.84 -14.64
N TYR A 180 -8.22 2.70 -14.09
CA TYR A 180 -7.14 1.88 -14.59
C TYR A 180 -7.56 0.41 -14.60
N ALA A 181 -6.83 -0.42 -15.33
CA ALA A 181 -6.98 -1.87 -15.28
C ALA A 181 -5.62 -2.55 -15.19
N LEU A 182 -5.62 -3.75 -14.63
CA LEU A 182 -4.48 -4.67 -14.65
C LEU A 182 -4.59 -5.64 -15.83
N SER A 183 -3.78 -6.69 -15.86
CA SER A 183 -3.81 -7.74 -16.89
C SER A 183 -5.14 -8.51 -16.98
N ASN A 184 -5.99 -8.42 -15.97
CA ASN A 184 -7.34 -9.00 -15.96
C ASN A 184 -8.39 -8.15 -16.70
N ASN A 185 -8.01 -6.96 -17.18
CA ASN A 185 -8.88 -5.98 -17.84
C ASN A 185 -10.11 -5.56 -16.99
N VAL A 186 -10.01 -5.66 -15.66
CA VAL A 186 -11.06 -5.16 -14.76
C VAL A 186 -10.80 -3.69 -14.46
N ALA A 187 -11.73 -2.83 -14.85
CA ALA A 187 -11.69 -1.40 -14.61
C ALA A 187 -11.85 -1.10 -13.11
N THR A 188 -10.90 -0.35 -12.57
CA THR A 188 -10.83 0.07 -11.17
C THR A 188 -10.82 1.60 -11.12
N PRO A 189 -11.73 2.25 -10.37
CA PRO A 189 -11.79 3.70 -10.31
C PRO A 189 -10.52 4.30 -9.68
N LEU A 190 -10.09 5.45 -10.21
CA LEU A 190 -9.05 6.28 -9.61
C LEU A 190 -9.69 7.24 -8.62
N LEU A 191 -9.66 6.86 -7.34
CA LEU A 191 -10.21 7.65 -6.25
C LEU A 191 -9.28 8.83 -5.89
N ASP A 192 -9.91 9.95 -5.53
CA ASP A 192 -9.32 11.19 -5.02
C ASP A 192 -9.22 11.22 -3.49
N ARG A 193 -9.66 10.14 -2.83
CA ARG A 193 -9.53 9.89 -1.40
C ARG A 193 -8.87 8.53 -1.18
N GLU A 194 -7.88 8.50 -0.31
CA GLU A 194 -7.22 7.27 0.14
C GLU A 194 -7.51 7.04 1.62
N HIS A 195 -7.75 5.79 2.00
CA HIS A 195 -8.33 5.44 3.28
C HIS A 195 -7.40 4.55 4.08
N TYR A 196 -7.41 4.74 5.40
CA TYR A 196 -6.45 4.11 6.30
C TYR A 196 -7.11 3.69 7.62
N ILE A 197 -6.53 2.67 8.26
CA ILE A 197 -6.87 2.23 9.62
C ILE A 197 -5.65 2.42 10.52
N LEU A 198 -5.77 3.22 11.57
CA LEU A 198 -4.75 3.42 12.59
C LEU A 198 -4.68 2.18 13.47
N VAL A 199 -3.51 1.55 13.54
CA VAL A 199 -3.32 0.29 14.29
C VAL A 199 -2.27 0.38 15.38
N ARG A 200 -1.51 1.48 15.40
CA ARG A 200 -0.56 1.81 16.47
C ARG A 200 -0.41 3.32 16.58
N GLY A 201 -0.32 3.82 17.80
CA GLY A 201 -0.21 5.26 18.09
C GLY A 201 -1.55 5.86 18.52
N ALA A 202 -1.52 7.15 18.90
CA ALA A 202 -2.72 7.91 19.21
C ALA A 202 -3.22 8.64 17.96
N PRO A 203 -4.54 8.74 17.74
CA PRO A 203 -5.07 9.59 16.69
C PRO A 203 -4.78 11.06 16.98
N GLY A 204 -4.60 11.85 15.93
CA GLY A 204 -4.56 13.30 15.97
C GLY A 204 -5.97 13.91 16.03
N SER A 205 -6.11 15.11 15.48
CA SER A 205 -7.41 15.78 15.38
C SER A 205 -8.34 15.06 14.41
N LEU A 206 -9.57 14.77 14.86
CA LEU A 206 -10.60 14.15 14.06
C LEU A 206 -11.47 15.21 13.37
N GLY A 207 -11.85 14.93 12.13
CA GLY A 207 -12.85 15.69 11.39
C GLY A 207 -14.28 15.41 11.85
N PRO A 208 -15.28 16.10 11.27
CA PRO A 208 -16.70 15.90 11.59
C PRO A 208 -17.21 14.48 11.31
N ASP A 209 -16.53 13.75 10.43
CA ASP A 209 -16.77 12.35 10.08
C ASP A 209 -16.13 11.35 11.07
N GLY A 210 -15.43 11.84 12.09
CA GLY A 210 -14.73 11.02 13.08
C GLY A 210 -13.42 10.43 12.58
N ARG A 211 -12.91 10.88 11.42
CA ARG A 211 -11.66 10.39 10.81
C ARG A 211 -10.54 11.42 10.94
N GLU A 212 -9.29 10.97 10.97
CA GLU A 212 -8.14 11.85 10.77
C GLU A 212 -8.03 12.24 9.29
N HIS A 213 -7.68 13.50 9.01
CA HIS A 213 -7.45 14.01 7.65
C HIS A 213 -5.98 14.28 7.35
N ASP A 214 -5.10 13.91 8.29
CA ASP A 214 -3.64 14.01 8.21
C ASP A 214 -3.02 12.87 9.01
N LEU A 215 -2.27 11.98 8.33
CA LEU A 215 -1.63 10.84 8.98
C LEU A 215 -0.56 11.27 9.99
N PHE A 216 0.02 12.46 9.84
CA PHE A 216 1.00 13.04 10.76
C PHE A 216 0.36 13.84 11.89
N GLY A 217 -0.97 13.99 11.90
CA GLY A 217 -1.69 14.70 12.95
C GLY A 217 -1.35 14.15 14.34
N GLY A 218 -0.91 15.04 15.23
CA GLY A 218 -0.52 14.70 16.60
C GLY A 218 0.87 14.08 16.76
N VAL A 219 1.67 13.98 15.69
CA VAL A 219 3.09 13.58 15.78
C VAL A 219 3.97 14.82 15.95
N ALA A 220 4.99 14.73 16.82
CA ALA A 220 5.97 15.79 17.09
C ALA A 220 7.21 15.70 16.18
#